data_AF-A0A2A6K331-F1
#
_entry.id   AF-A0A2A6K331-F1
#
_cell.length_a   1.000
_cell.length_b   1.000
_cell.length_c   1.000
_cell.angle_alpha   90.00
_cell.angle_beta   90.00
_cell.angle_gamma   90.00
#
_symmetry.space_group_name_H-M   'P 1'
#
loop_
_entity.id
_entity.type
_entity.pdbx_description
1 polymer ?
#
loop_
_entity_poly.entity_id
_entity_poly.type
_entity_poly.pdbx_seq_one_letter_code
_entity_poly.pdbx_strand_id
1 'polypeptide(L)'
;MSPSNSPRSDVSLTHPDRLYWPDEGVTKQGLADYYAAVWRFMAPYVVNRPLALLRLPDGIKSRQRFFQKHAWKGMNPHIEEIADPQDADGEKLLRITDFDGLVALVQSAALEIHPWGTTTGNWERPDMITMDLDPGEDVAWSAVISAALDVKARLEARGLAAFVKTSGGKGLHVVAPLAPRAGWAAVKDFAHSLAESMSADAPEKYLATATKAKRGGHIYIDYLRNGRGNTAVAAYSTRARPGAPVSMPLDWEELSGVSGPAAFTLANVPQRLETRPKDPWGDFFAAAVPLE
;
A
#
# COMPACT_ATOMS: atom_id res chain seq x y z
N MET A 1 -5.05 25.32 7.28
CA MET A 1 -6.11 24.79 8.16
C MET A 1 -5.51 24.64 9.55
N SER A 2 -6.22 24.99 10.61
CA SER A 2 -5.69 24.92 11.98
C SER A 2 -5.49 23.46 12.44
N PRO A 3 -4.51 23.16 13.32
CA PRO A 3 -4.22 21.82 13.86
C PRO A 3 -5.34 21.16 14.69
N SER A 4 -6.58 21.65 14.62
CA SER A 4 -7.70 21.29 15.50
C SER A 4 -8.56 20.12 15.02
N ASN A 5 -8.21 19.45 13.91
CA ASN A 5 -9.04 18.38 13.32
C ASN A 5 -8.32 17.02 13.14
N SER A 6 -7.10 16.88 13.65
CA SER A 6 -6.43 15.58 13.68
C SER A 6 -7.13 14.66 14.69
N PRO A 7 -7.37 13.38 14.35
CA PRO A 7 -7.97 12.43 15.28
C PRO A 7 -7.06 12.28 16.51
N ARG A 8 -7.69 12.09 17.67
CA ARG A 8 -6.98 11.74 18.91
C ARG A 8 -7.15 10.25 19.16
N SER A 9 -6.19 9.68 19.87
CA SER A 9 -6.20 8.27 20.25
C SER A 9 -6.04 8.14 21.76
N ASP A 10 -6.75 7.18 22.35
CA ASP A 10 -6.63 6.82 23.77
C ASP A 10 -5.54 5.76 24.01
N VAL A 11 -4.87 5.29 22.94
CA VAL A 11 -3.78 4.31 23.03
C VAL A 11 -2.51 4.95 23.56
N SER A 12 -2.03 4.48 24.72
CA SER A 12 -0.75 4.93 25.28
C SER A 12 0.45 4.38 24.50
N LEU A 13 1.31 5.28 24.02
CA LEU A 13 2.60 4.94 23.43
C LEU A 13 3.68 4.79 24.51
N THR A 14 4.26 3.61 24.65
CA THR A 14 5.43 3.41 25.54
C THR A 14 6.72 3.71 24.80
N HIS A 15 7.68 4.37 25.44
CA HIS A 15 8.92 4.84 24.79
C HIS A 15 8.61 5.67 23.51
N PRO A 16 7.82 6.76 23.62
CA PRO A 16 7.41 7.57 22.47
C PRO A 16 8.61 8.18 21.71
N ASP A 17 9.73 8.37 22.40
CA ASP A 17 11.01 8.86 21.90
C ASP A 17 11.85 7.81 21.16
N ARG A 18 11.47 6.53 21.20
CA ARG A 18 12.17 5.46 20.48
C ARG A 18 12.26 5.79 18.99
N LEU A 19 13.48 5.78 18.45
CA LEU A 19 13.74 6.03 17.03
C LEU A 19 13.37 4.82 16.17
N TYR A 20 12.46 5.03 15.22
CA TYR A 20 12.15 4.05 14.17
C TYR A 20 12.97 4.30 12.90
N TRP A 21 13.23 5.56 12.57
CA TRP A 21 14.18 5.95 11.53
C TRP A 21 15.25 6.85 12.14
N PRO A 22 16.37 6.28 12.64
CA PRO A 22 17.35 7.03 13.41
C PRO A 22 18.04 8.15 12.62
N ASP A 23 18.30 7.94 11.33
CA ASP A 23 19.02 8.91 10.49
C ASP A 23 18.11 10.10 10.13
N GLU A 24 16.80 9.88 10.10
CA GLU A 24 15.77 10.90 9.88
C GLU A 24 15.20 11.47 11.19
N GLY A 25 15.63 10.98 12.35
CA GLY A 25 15.12 11.39 13.66
C GLY A 25 13.65 11.02 13.92
N VAL A 26 13.04 10.12 13.13
CA VAL A 26 11.62 9.78 13.28
C VAL A 26 11.45 8.84 14.47
N THR A 27 10.73 9.31 15.47
CA THR A 27 10.38 8.57 16.68
C THR A 27 9.07 7.79 16.52
N LYS A 28 8.75 6.92 17.48
CA LYS A 28 7.44 6.28 17.60
C LYS A 28 6.31 7.32 17.66
N GLN A 29 6.46 8.37 18.46
CA GLN A 29 5.50 9.47 18.52
C GLN A 29 5.37 10.17 17.17
N GLY A 30 6.49 10.47 16.51
CA GLY A 30 6.48 11.11 15.19
C GLY A 30 5.75 10.27 14.13
N LEU A 31 5.84 8.93 14.21
CA LEU A 31 5.05 8.04 13.35
C LEU A 31 3.55 8.11 13.65
N ALA A 32 3.16 8.17 14.93
CA ALA A 32 1.76 8.33 15.32
C ALA A 32 1.21 9.69 14.87
N ASP A 33 1.98 10.76 15.04
CA ASP A 33 1.61 12.12 14.63
C ASP A 33 1.45 12.22 13.10
N TYR A 34 2.34 11.58 12.34
CA TYR A 34 2.20 11.45 10.89
C TYR A 34 0.89 10.76 10.53
N TYR A 35 0.59 9.62 11.17
CA TYR A 35 -0.65 8.89 10.89
C TYR A 35 -1.90 9.69 11.29
N ALA A 36 -1.85 10.50 12.36
CA ALA A 36 -2.91 11.44 12.68
C ALA A 36 -3.15 12.44 11.55
N ALA A 37 -2.08 13.01 10.98
CA ALA A 37 -2.16 13.98 9.89
C ALA A 37 -2.73 13.40 8.59
N VAL A 38 -2.48 12.11 8.30
CA VAL A 38 -2.94 11.46 7.07
C VAL A 38 -4.18 10.58 7.24
N TRP A 39 -4.70 10.42 8.47
CA TRP A 39 -5.72 9.43 8.79
C TRP A 39 -6.96 9.49 7.89
N ARG A 40 -7.50 10.69 7.66
CA ARG A 40 -8.70 10.89 6.82
C ARG A 40 -8.52 10.37 5.40
N PHE A 41 -7.28 10.37 4.89
CA PHE A 41 -6.96 9.87 3.56
C PHE A 41 -6.63 8.38 3.58
N MET A 42 -5.99 7.90 4.65
CA MET A 42 -5.56 6.51 4.78
C MET A 42 -6.68 5.54 5.16
N ALA A 43 -7.61 5.95 6.03
CA ALA A 43 -8.62 5.08 6.63
C ALA A 43 -9.39 4.21 5.62
N PRO A 44 -9.85 4.73 4.45
CA PRO A 44 -10.57 3.92 3.46
C PRO A 44 -9.81 2.70 2.93
N TYR A 45 -8.47 2.74 3.02
CA TYR A 45 -7.59 1.71 2.46
C TYR A 45 -7.12 0.68 3.49
N VAL A 46 -7.39 0.87 4.78
CA VAL A 46 -6.87 -0.02 5.85
C VAL A 46 -7.94 -0.49 6.84
N VAL A 47 -8.98 0.32 7.06
CA VAL A 47 -10.06 -0.02 7.99
C VAL A 47 -10.85 -1.21 7.47
N ASN A 48 -11.20 -2.11 8.37
CA ASN A 48 -12.00 -3.29 8.08
C ASN A 48 -11.39 -4.26 7.06
N ARG A 49 -10.07 -4.25 6.87
CA ARG A 49 -9.36 -5.18 5.98
C ARG A 49 -8.47 -6.14 6.78
N PRO A 50 -8.33 -7.40 6.35
CA PRO A 50 -7.28 -8.26 6.87
C PRO A 50 -5.90 -7.66 6.55
N LEU A 51 -5.01 -7.65 7.54
CA LEU A 51 -3.71 -6.98 7.45
C LEU A 51 -2.53 -7.96 7.56
N ALA A 52 -1.49 -7.69 6.79
CA ALA A 52 -0.13 -8.10 7.10
C ALA A 52 0.71 -6.88 7.49
N LEU A 53 1.56 -7.03 8.49
CA LEU A 53 2.33 -5.93 9.08
C LEU A 53 3.81 -6.22 8.97
N LEU A 54 4.61 -5.24 8.54
CA LEU A 54 6.06 -5.32 8.73
C LEU A 54 6.42 -4.61 10.04
N ARG A 55 6.74 -5.41 11.06
CA ARG A 55 7.11 -4.92 12.38
C ARG A 55 8.63 -4.94 12.60
N LEU A 56 9.15 -3.83 13.10
CA LEU A 56 10.56 -3.63 13.42
C LEU A 56 10.68 -2.96 14.79
N PRO A 57 10.72 -3.75 15.89
CA PRO A 57 10.67 -3.23 17.26
C PRO A 57 11.70 -2.14 17.57
N ASP A 58 12.89 -2.24 16.99
CA ASP A 58 14.00 -1.27 17.19
C ASP A 58 14.24 -0.40 15.94
N GLY A 59 13.20 -0.18 15.13
CA GLY A 59 13.28 0.63 13.93
C GLY A 59 13.92 -0.06 12.73
N ILE A 60 14.17 0.68 11.66
CA ILE A 60 14.69 0.12 10.39
C ILE A 60 16.08 -0.51 10.50
N LYS A 61 16.84 -0.21 11.56
CA LYS A 61 18.14 -0.83 11.88
C LYS A 61 17.98 -2.10 12.73
N SER A 62 16.76 -2.51 13.08
CA SER A 62 16.51 -3.70 13.88
C SER A 62 17.00 -4.96 13.16
N ARG A 63 17.64 -5.85 13.94
CA ARG A 63 18.00 -7.20 13.46
C ARG A 63 16.77 -8.10 13.32
N GLN A 64 15.70 -7.78 14.04
CA GLN A 64 14.46 -8.53 14.03
C GLN A 64 13.47 -7.88 13.08
N ARG A 65 12.99 -8.66 12.11
CA ARG A 65 12.03 -8.21 11.10
C ARG A 65 10.89 -9.22 11.08
N PHE A 66 9.69 -8.79 11.44
CA PHE A 66 8.53 -9.67 11.50
C PHE A 66 7.53 -9.26 10.43
N PHE A 67 7.25 -10.18 9.49
CA PHE A 67 6.10 -10.03 8.60
C PHE A 67 4.92 -10.79 9.24
N GLN A 68 4.05 -10.05 9.91
CA GLN A 68 3.09 -10.58 10.87
C GLN A 68 1.66 -10.51 10.34
N LYS A 69 0.99 -11.66 10.31
CA LYS A 69 -0.43 -11.81 9.92
C LYS A 69 -1.34 -12.25 11.07
N HIS A 70 -0.77 -12.72 12.17
CA HIS A 70 -1.46 -13.32 13.31
C HIS A 70 -1.11 -12.61 14.61
N ALA A 71 -1.90 -12.86 15.66
CA ALA A 71 -1.70 -12.26 16.97
C ALA A 71 -0.30 -12.51 17.55
N TRP A 72 0.12 -11.62 18.47
CA TRP A 72 1.33 -11.81 19.26
C TRP A 72 1.05 -11.55 20.73
N LYS A 73 1.96 -12.04 21.58
CA LYS A 73 1.92 -11.78 23.02
C LYS A 73 1.97 -10.26 23.29
N GLY A 74 0.98 -9.76 24.03
CA GLY A 74 0.89 -8.34 24.38
C GLY A 74 0.38 -7.46 23.24
N MET A 75 -0.33 -8.04 22.25
CA MET A 75 -1.07 -7.27 21.27
C MET A 75 -2.10 -6.36 21.94
N ASN A 76 -2.18 -5.12 21.47
CA ASN A 76 -3.13 -4.14 21.99
C ASN A 76 -4.56 -4.50 21.53
N PRO A 77 -5.59 -4.34 22.39
CA PRO A 77 -6.97 -4.75 22.10
C PRO A 77 -7.65 -3.99 20.95
N HIS A 78 -7.14 -2.83 20.53
CA HIS A 78 -7.63 -2.13 19.34
C HIS A 78 -7.16 -2.77 18.01
N ILE A 79 -6.30 -3.80 18.09
CA ILE A 79 -5.96 -4.67 16.97
C ILE A 79 -6.78 -5.94 17.13
N GLU A 80 -7.76 -6.13 16.26
CA GLU A 80 -8.71 -7.23 16.35
C GLU A 80 -8.16 -8.49 15.67
N GLU A 81 -8.46 -9.64 16.27
CA GLU A 81 -8.31 -10.94 15.64
C GLU A 81 -9.60 -11.30 14.91
N ILE A 82 -9.49 -11.64 13.62
CA ILE A 82 -10.62 -12.02 12.77
C ILE A 82 -10.40 -13.44 12.22
N ALA A 83 -11.43 -14.28 12.28
CA ALA A 83 -11.40 -15.59 11.65
C ALA A 83 -11.69 -15.46 10.15
N ASP A 84 -10.95 -16.18 9.33
CA ASP A 84 -11.27 -16.32 7.91
C ASP A 84 -12.53 -17.20 7.76
N PRO A 85 -13.60 -16.73 7.09
CA PRO A 85 -14.81 -17.54 6.91
C PRO A 85 -14.60 -18.87 6.15
N GLN A 86 -13.55 -18.99 5.33
CA GLN A 86 -13.19 -20.24 4.65
C GLN A 86 -12.21 -21.11 5.45
N ASP A 87 -11.67 -20.60 6.56
CA ASP A 87 -10.73 -21.29 7.44
C ASP A 87 -10.96 -20.87 8.90
N ALA A 88 -12.17 -21.13 9.39
CA ALA A 88 -12.64 -20.63 10.68
C ALA A 88 -11.85 -21.20 11.88
N ASP A 89 -11.30 -22.41 11.71
CA ASP A 89 -10.46 -23.09 12.69
C ASP A 89 -8.96 -22.77 12.50
N GLY A 90 -8.63 -21.99 11.46
CA GLY A 90 -7.27 -21.57 11.13
C GLY A 90 -6.73 -20.44 12.01
N GLU A 91 -5.50 -20.02 11.71
CA GLU A 91 -4.88 -18.89 12.40
C GLU A 91 -5.61 -17.58 12.08
N LYS A 92 -6.12 -16.92 13.12
CA LYS A 92 -6.82 -15.64 12.97
C LYS A 92 -5.92 -14.57 12.36
N LEU A 93 -6.52 -13.76 11.50
CA LEU A 93 -5.87 -12.61 10.86
C LEU A 93 -6.06 -11.34 11.71
N LEU A 94 -5.37 -10.27 11.33
CA LEU A 94 -5.40 -9.00 12.03
C LEU A 94 -6.26 -7.98 11.31
N ARG A 95 -6.96 -7.12 12.05
CA ARG A 95 -7.76 -6.01 11.53
C ARG A 95 -7.71 -4.80 12.46
N ILE A 96 -7.87 -3.61 11.90
CA ILE A 96 -8.19 -2.40 12.65
C ILE A 96 -9.51 -1.82 12.13
N THR A 97 -10.26 -1.16 13.00
CA THR A 97 -11.58 -0.59 12.71
C THR A 97 -11.59 0.93 12.73
N ASP A 98 -10.59 1.55 13.35
CA ASP A 98 -10.52 2.99 13.58
C ASP A 98 -9.07 3.50 13.75
N PHE A 99 -8.94 4.76 14.19
CA PHE A 99 -7.65 5.41 14.41
C PHE A 99 -6.89 4.85 15.61
N ASP A 100 -7.59 4.42 16.67
CA ASP A 100 -6.95 3.78 17.82
C ASP A 100 -6.26 2.49 17.40
N GLY A 101 -6.90 1.70 16.54
CA GLY A 101 -6.28 0.54 15.92
C GLY A 101 -4.99 0.90 15.18
N LEU A 102 -4.97 2.00 14.41
CA LEU A 102 -3.76 2.47 13.73
C LEU A 102 -2.64 2.87 14.71
N VAL A 103 -2.97 3.61 15.78
CA VAL A 103 -1.99 3.99 16.81
C VAL A 103 -1.49 2.77 17.58
N ALA A 104 -2.34 1.76 17.79
CA ALA A 104 -1.94 0.47 18.35
C ALA A 104 -0.95 -0.29 17.46
N LEU A 105 -1.10 -0.22 16.12
CA LEU A 105 -0.09 -0.74 15.19
C LEU A 105 1.25 -0.02 15.34
N VAL A 106 1.24 1.31 15.47
CA VAL A 106 2.44 2.14 15.72
C VAL A 106 3.10 1.75 17.04
N GLN A 107 2.34 1.64 18.12
CA GLN A 107 2.83 1.19 19.43
C GLN A 107 3.53 -0.17 19.33
N SER A 108 3.01 -1.03 18.46
CA SER A 108 3.51 -2.38 18.20
C SER A 108 4.65 -2.42 17.17
N ALA A 109 5.20 -1.27 16.78
CA ALA A 109 6.29 -1.11 15.83
C ALA A 109 6.01 -1.59 14.40
N ALA A 110 4.75 -1.56 13.97
CA ALA A 110 4.39 -1.78 12.57
C ALA A 110 4.79 -0.56 11.74
N LEU A 111 5.84 -0.71 10.92
CA LEU A 111 6.36 0.35 10.06
C LEU A 111 5.83 0.26 8.62
N GLU A 112 5.24 -0.86 8.23
CA GLU A 112 4.48 -0.97 6.99
C GLU A 112 3.16 -1.73 7.22
N ILE A 113 2.09 -1.23 6.61
CA ILE A 113 0.75 -1.81 6.67
C ILE A 113 0.37 -2.30 5.27
N HIS A 114 0.10 -3.60 5.16
CA HIS A 114 -0.20 -4.29 3.91
C HIS A 114 -1.59 -4.93 4.00
N PRO A 115 -2.67 -4.21 3.63
CA PRO A 115 -4.01 -4.76 3.58
C PRO A 115 -4.16 -5.79 2.46
N TRP A 116 -5.14 -6.68 2.62
CA TRP A 116 -5.70 -7.43 1.51
C TRP A 116 -6.47 -6.49 0.57
N GLY A 117 -6.60 -6.89 -0.70
CA GLY A 117 -7.44 -6.19 -1.70
C GLY A 117 -8.95 -6.36 -1.51
N THR A 118 -9.40 -6.59 -0.28
CA THR A 118 -10.82 -6.69 0.09
C THR A 118 -11.06 -6.21 1.52
N THR A 119 -12.33 -5.96 1.86
CA THR A 119 -12.80 -5.76 3.24
C THR A 119 -13.32 -7.06 3.83
N THR A 120 -13.37 -7.11 5.16
CA THR A 120 -13.98 -8.20 5.94
C THR A 120 -15.49 -8.35 5.75
N GLY A 121 -16.15 -7.41 5.06
CA GLY A 121 -17.54 -7.57 4.61
C GLY A 121 -17.67 -8.40 3.33
N ASN A 122 -16.60 -8.53 2.54
CA ASN A 122 -16.62 -9.15 1.20
C ASN A 122 -15.36 -9.99 0.92
N TRP A 123 -15.01 -10.90 1.83
CA TRP A 123 -13.77 -11.69 1.78
C TRP A 123 -13.41 -12.31 0.43
N GLU A 124 -14.42 -12.78 -0.31
CA GLU A 124 -14.23 -13.51 -1.57
C GLU A 124 -14.40 -12.65 -2.83
N ARG A 125 -14.71 -11.36 -2.65
CA ARG A 125 -14.95 -10.41 -3.74
C ARG A 125 -14.07 -9.19 -3.56
N PRO A 126 -12.83 -9.20 -4.08
CA PRO A 126 -11.93 -8.06 -3.97
C PRO A 126 -12.53 -6.78 -4.57
N ASP A 127 -12.16 -5.65 -3.98
CA ASP A 127 -12.64 -4.31 -4.34
C ASP A 127 -11.57 -3.46 -5.03
N MET A 128 -10.45 -4.08 -5.42
CA MET A 128 -9.42 -3.43 -6.22
C MET A 128 -8.51 -4.42 -6.97
N ILE A 129 -7.92 -3.97 -8.08
CA ILE A 129 -6.76 -4.57 -8.73
C ILE A 129 -5.54 -3.73 -8.42
N THR A 130 -4.42 -4.35 -8.04
CA THR A 130 -3.12 -3.70 -7.91
C THR A 130 -2.12 -4.30 -8.91
N MET A 131 -1.62 -3.47 -9.81
CA MET A 131 -0.50 -3.77 -10.69
C MET A 131 0.76 -3.13 -10.08
N ASP A 132 1.68 -3.95 -9.60
CA ASP A 132 2.92 -3.52 -8.94
C ASP A 132 4.08 -3.54 -9.94
N LEU A 133 4.65 -2.37 -10.23
CA LEU A 133 5.69 -2.20 -11.23
C LEU A 133 7.06 -2.29 -10.58
N ASP A 134 7.77 -3.37 -10.89
CA ASP A 134 8.97 -3.81 -10.19
C ASP A 134 10.20 -3.68 -11.13
N PRO A 135 10.86 -2.50 -11.21
CA PRO A 135 11.98 -2.30 -12.12
C PRO A 135 13.23 -3.08 -11.70
N GLY A 136 13.99 -3.57 -12.69
CA GLY A 136 15.39 -3.93 -12.53
C GLY A 136 16.25 -2.74 -12.10
N GLU A 137 17.45 -3.01 -11.56
CA GLU A 137 18.30 -1.96 -10.97
C GLU A 137 18.78 -0.92 -11.99
N ASP A 138 18.93 -1.33 -13.25
CA ASP A 138 19.41 -0.49 -14.35
C ASP A 138 18.27 0.20 -15.13
N VAL A 139 17.01 0.06 -14.69
CA VAL A 139 15.87 0.68 -15.37
C VAL A 139 15.72 2.13 -14.92
N ALA A 140 15.75 3.06 -15.90
CA ALA A 140 15.55 4.48 -15.63
C ALA A 140 14.13 4.77 -15.09
N TRP A 141 14.02 5.73 -14.18
CA TRP A 141 12.74 6.11 -13.58
C TRP A 141 11.68 6.56 -14.61
N SER A 142 12.09 7.24 -15.67
CA SER A 142 11.19 7.62 -16.78
C SER A 142 10.56 6.41 -17.48
N ALA A 143 11.27 5.27 -17.55
CA ALA A 143 10.71 4.03 -18.08
C ALA A 143 9.67 3.43 -17.13
N VAL A 144 9.84 3.58 -15.80
CA VAL A 144 8.83 3.16 -14.81
C VAL A 144 7.56 4.00 -14.92
N ILE A 145 7.70 5.31 -15.11
CA ILE A 145 6.56 6.21 -15.38
C ILE A 145 5.85 5.79 -16.68
N SER A 146 6.61 5.51 -17.74
CA SER A 146 6.04 5.06 -19.02
C SER A 146 5.27 3.74 -18.87
N ALA A 147 5.82 2.77 -18.13
CA ALA A 147 5.12 1.53 -17.78
C ALA A 147 3.81 1.78 -17.02
N ALA A 148 3.79 2.72 -16.07
CA ALA A 148 2.57 3.06 -15.34
C ALA A 148 1.49 3.65 -16.26
N LEU A 149 1.88 4.49 -17.22
CA LEU A 149 0.97 5.03 -18.23
C LEU A 149 0.45 3.93 -19.18
N ASP A 150 1.27 2.95 -19.53
CA ASP A 150 0.83 1.79 -20.31
C ASP A 150 -0.21 0.96 -19.55
N VAL A 151 0.00 0.72 -18.25
CA VAL A 151 -0.98 0.02 -17.41
C VAL A 151 -2.28 0.83 -17.31
N LYS A 152 -2.19 2.15 -17.08
CA LYS A 152 -3.35 3.06 -17.05
C LYS A 152 -4.18 2.92 -18.31
N ALA A 153 -3.56 3.06 -19.49
CA ALA A 153 -4.25 2.99 -20.77
C ALA A 153 -4.95 1.65 -20.98
N ARG A 154 -4.33 0.54 -20.56
CA ARG A 154 -4.92 -0.80 -20.68
C ARG A 154 -6.09 -1.03 -19.73
N LEU A 155 -6.03 -0.51 -18.50
CA LEU A 155 -7.16 -0.56 -17.56
C LEU A 155 -8.34 0.28 -18.09
N GLU A 156 -8.06 1.51 -18.53
CA GLU A 156 -9.09 2.42 -19.05
C GLU A 156 -9.72 1.91 -20.35
N ALA A 157 -8.95 1.23 -21.22
CA ALA A 157 -9.48 0.55 -22.40
C ALA A 157 -10.44 -0.61 -22.07
N ARG A 158 -10.42 -1.10 -20.82
CA ARG A 158 -11.35 -2.10 -20.27
C ARG A 158 -12.45 -1.47 -19.41
N GLY A 159 -12.61 -0.14 -19.48
CA GLY A 159 -13.63 0.59 -18.71
C GLY A 159 -13.31 0.75 -17.22
N LEU A 160 -12.11 0.36 -16.77
CA LEU A 160 -11.69 0.48 -15.38
C LEU A 160 -10.98 1.81 -15.15
N ALA A 161 -11.37 2.55 -14.11
CA ALA A 161 -10.59 3.68 -13.65
C ALA A 161 -9.21 3.22 -13.15
N ALA A 162 -8.18 4.03 -13.37
CA ALA A 162 -6.83 3.74 -12.93
C ALA A 162 -6.29 4.90 -12.09
N PHE A 163 -5.70 4.55 -10.94
CA PHE A 163 -5.08 5.47 -10.01
C PHE A 163 -3.62 5.06 -9.78
N VAL A 164 -2.75 6.01 -9.46
CA VAL A 164 -1.32 5.74 -9.28
C VAL A 164 -0.82 6.18 -7.92
N LYS A 165 0.13 5.42 -7.38
CA LYS A 165 0.89 5.80 -6.19
C LYS A 165 2.35 5.39 -6.33
N THR A 166 3.24 6.16 -5.70
CA THR A 166 4.59 5.64 -5.45
C THR A 166 4.50 4.43 -4.53
N SER A 167 5.37 3.43 -4.71
CA SER A 167 5.45 2.35 -3.73
C SER A 167 6.22 2.79 -2.48
N GLY A 168 7.07 3.82 -2.55
CA GLY A 168 8.07 4.11 -1.51
C GLY A 168 9.24 3.11 -1.52
N GLY A 169 9.26 2.19 -2.49
CA GLY A 169 10.32 1.23 -2.74
C GLY A 169 11.11 1.60 -3.98
N LYS A 170 11.06 0.74 -5.02
CA LYS A 170 11.75 0.96 -6.30
C LYS A 170 10.83 1.41 -7.43
N GLY A 171 9.51 1.28 -7.27
CA GLY A 171 8.56 1.37 -8.37
C GLY A 171 7.26 2.12 -8.07
N LEU A 172 6.25 1.86 -8.89
CA LEU A 172 4.90 2.43 -8.82
C LEU A 172 3.86 1.33 -8.66
N HIS A 173 2.76 1.63 -7.99
CA HIS A 173 1.55 0.81 -8.11
C HIS A 173 0.53 1.56 -8.96
N VAL A 174 -0.06 0.86 -9.92
CA VAL A 174 -1.27 1.31 -10.62
C VAL A 174 -2.43 0.47 -10.10
N VAL A 175 -3.47 1.14 -9.59
CA VAL A 175 -4.56 0.51 -8.85
C VAL A 175 -5.89 0.88 -9.47
N ALA A 176 -6.73 -0.11 -9.73
CA ALA A 176 -8.09 0.10 -10.21
C ALA A 176 -9.10 -0.28 -9.11
N PRO A 177 -10.03 0.60 -8.71
CA PRO A 177 -11.13 0.27 -7.82
C PRO A 177 -12.13 -0.64 -8.53
N LEU A 178 -12.66 -1.64 -7.82
CA LEU A 178 -13.68 -2.56 -8.33
C LEU A 178 -14.92 -2.54 -7.44
N ALA A 179 -16.10 -2.62 -8.06
CA ALA A 179 -17.28 -3.05 -7.34
C ALA A 179 -17.08 -4.52 -6.94
N PRO A 180 -17.27 -4.91 -5.66
CA PRO A 180 -16.94 -6.24 -5.16
C PRO A 180 -17.92 -7.31 -5.67
N ARG A 181 -17.79 -7.67 -6.95
CA ARG A 181 -18.64 -8.65 -7.66
C ARG A 181 -17.84 -9.85 -8.16
N ALA A 182 -16.69 -9.62 -8.80
CA ALA A 182 -15.83 -10.68 -9.29
C ALA A 182 -15.11 -11.39 -8.13
N GLY A 183 -14.86 -12.70 -8.28
CA GLY A 183 -14.07 -13.47 -7.33
C GLY A 183 -12.56 -13.32 -7.56
N TRP A 184 -11.76 -13.71 -6.57
CA TRP A 184 -10.28 -13.64 -6.63
C TRP A 184 -9.66 -14.24 -7.89
N ALA A 185 -10.15 -15.40 -8.35
CA ALA A 185 -9.61 -16.05 -9.55
C ALA A 185 -9.79 -15.17 -10.79
N ALA A 186 -11.01 -14.68 -11.05
CA ALA A 186 -11.28 -13.81 -12.19
C ALA A 186 -10.46 -12.51 -12.16
N VAL A 187 -10.34 -11.88 -10.97
CA VAL A 187 -9.55 -10.65 -10.81
C VAL A 187 -8.05 -10.91 -11.05
N LYS A 188 -7.52 -12.03 -10.53
CA LYS A 188 -6.13 -12.42 -10.75
C LYS A 188 -5.86 -12.75 -12.21
N ASP A 189 -6.76 -13.49 -12.87
CA ASP A 189 -6.61 -13.89 -14.27
C ASP A 189 -6.67 -12.66 -15.19
N PHE A 190 -7.56 -11.70 -14.92
CA PHE A 190 -7.58 -10.43 -15.62
C PHE A 190 -6.25 -9.67 -15.46
N ALA A 191 -5.77 -9.49 -14.23
CA ALA A 191 -4.51 -8.80 -13.96
C ALA A 191 -3.31 -9.52 -14.61
N HIS A 192 -3.32 -10.85 -14.61
CA HIS A 192 -2.32 -11.66 -15.30
C HIS A 192 -2.35 -11.42 -16.81
N SER A 193 -3.53 -11.44 -17.43
CA SER A 193 -3.66 -11.23 -18.87
C SER A 193 -3.15 -9.85 -19.32
N LEU A 194 -3.32 -8.81 -18.47
CA LEU A 194 -2.73 -7.50 -18.70
C LEU A 194 -1.20 -7.57 -18.69
N ALA A 195 -0.60 -8.19 -17.66
CA ALA A 195 0.84 -8.34 -17.56
C ALA A 195 1.43 -9.14 -18.74
N GLU A 196 0.78 -10.23 -19.15
CA GLU A 196 1.17 -11.03 -20.31
C GLU A 196 1.08 -10.23 -21.60
N SER A 197 0.00 -9.47 -21.81
CA SER A 197 -0.15 -8.63 -23.00
C SER A 197 0.95 -7.57 -23.10
N MET A 198 1.32 -6.94 -21.99
CA MET A 198 2.44 -5.99 -21.96
C MET A 198 3.76 -6.68 -22.32
N SER A 199 4.03 -7.83 -21.71
CA SER A 199 5.24 -8.61 -22.00
C SER A 199 5.30 -9.11 -23.44
N ALA A 200 4.15 -9.39 -24.07
CA ALA A 200 4.08 -9.79 -25.47
C ALA A 200 4.26 -8.60 -26.44
N ASP A 201 3.68 -7.44 -26.11
CA ASP A 201 3.74 -6.24 -26.96
C ASP A 201 5.12 -5.56 -26.91
N ALA A 202 5.82 -5.64 -25.78
CA ALA A 202 7.16 -5.05 -25.58
C ALA A 202 8.05 -5.96 -24.72
N PRO A 203 8.46 -7.15 -25.23
CA PRO A 203 9.25 -8.14 -24.49
C PRO A 203 10.63 -7.63 -24.06
N GLU A 204 11.16 -6.61 -24.72
CA GLU A 204 12.41 -5.93 -24.37
C GLU A 204 12.28 -4.99 -23.17
N LYS A 205 11.05 -4.65 -22.76
CA LYS A 205 10.76 -3.75 -21.64
C LYS A 205 10.14 -4.49 -20.46
N TYR A 206 9.26 -5.45 -20.73
CA TYR A 206 8.35 -5.98 -19.71
C TYR A 206 8.48 -7.49 -19.53
N LEU A 207 8.32 -7.92 -18.27
CA LEU A 207 8.23 -9.33 -17.89
C LEU A 207 6.92 -9.59 -17.15
N ALA A 208 6.21 -10.66 -17.55
CA ALA A 208 5.04 -11.16 -16.83
C ALA A 208 5.37 -12.24 -15.79
N THR A 209 6.57 -12.83 -15.82
CA THR A 209 7.00 -13.88 -14.87
C THR A 209 8.08 -13.40 -13.92
N ALA A 210 7.93 -13.72 -12.63
CA ALA A 210 8.84 -13.33 -11.56
C ALA A 210 10.16 -14.11 -11.59
N THR A 211 11.05 -13.83 -12.54
CA THR A 211 12.42 -14.37 -12.54
C THR A 211 13.42 -13.25 -12.31
N LYS A 212 13.93 -13.12 -11.08
CA LYS A 212 14.92 -12.08 -10.70
C LYS A 212 16.13 -12.06 -11.64
N ALA A 213 16.60 -13.24 -12.05
CA ALA A 213 17.74 -13.38 -12.97
C ALA A 213 17.51 -12.76 -14.36
N LYS A 214 16.25 -12.57 -14.79
CA LYS A 214 15.90 -11.96 -16.09
C LYS A 214 15.53 -10.48 -15.98
N ARG A 215 15.52 -9.88 -14.78
CA ARG A 215 15.08 -8.48 -14.59
C ARG A 215 16.09 -7.42 -15.07
N GLY A 216 17.29 -7.81 -15.53
CA GLY A 216 18.27 -6.86 -16.07
C GLY A 216 17.66 -6.10 -17.26
N GLY A 217 17.55 -4.78 -17.15
CA GLY A 217 16.95 -3.91 -18.16
C GLY A 217 15.42 -3.97 -18.31
N HIS A 218 14.71 -4.78 -17.52
CA HIS A 218 13.24 -4.97 -17.65
C HIS A 218 12.48 -4.50 -16.41
N ILE A 219 11.19 -4.20 -16.60
CA ILE A 219 10.21 -3.98 -15.54
C ILE A 219 9.37 -5.23 -15.42
N TYR A 220 9.34 -5.83 -14.23
CA TYR A 220 8.41 -6.89 -13.92
C TYR A 220 7.03 -6.28 -13.61
N ILE A 221 6.01 -6.71 -14.34
CA ILE A 221 4.62 -6.32 -14.14
C ILE A 221 3.99 -7.30 -13.14
N ASP A 222 4.13 -7.02 -11.84
CA ASP A 222 3.68 -7.90 -10.77
C ASP A 222 2.16 -7.80 -10.58
N TYR A 223 1.46 -8.80 -11.09
CA TYR A 223 0.02 -9.01 -10.92
C TYR A 223 -0.32 -9.88 -9.69
N LEU A 224 0.68 -10.44 -8.98
CA LEU A 224 0.45 -11.44 -7.94
C LEU A 224 -0.21 -10.84 -6.69
N ARG A 225 -0.29 -9.52 -6.56
CA ARG A 225 -1.04 -8.83 -5.51
C ARG A 225 -2.54 -9.17 -5.50
N ASN A 226 -3.05 -9.68 -6.62
CA ASN A 226 -4.49 -9.88 -6.88
C ASN A 226 -5.00 -11.29 -6.53
N GLY A 227 -4.24 -12.08 -5.76
CA GLY A 227 -4.68 -13.37 -5.24
C GLY A 227 -5.27 -13.27 -3.83
N ARG A 228 -6.18 -14.19 -3.48
CA ARG A 228 -6.68 -14.35 -2.10
C ARG A 228 -5.50 -14.51 -1.14
N GLY A 229 -5.49 -13.76 -0.03
CA GLY A 229 -4.40 -13.82 0.94
C GLY A 229 -3.19 -12.93 0.65
N ASN A 230 -3.11 -12.38 -0.57
CA ASN A 230 -2.02 -11.51 -0.96
C ASN A 230 -2.31 -10.06 -0.54
N THR A 231 -1.22 -9.32 -0.37
CA THR A 231 -1.25 -7.97 0.17
C THR A 231 -0.36 -7.05 -0.65
N ALA A 232 -0.70 -5.77 -0.64
CA ALA A 232 0.10 -4.69 -1.18
C ALA A 232 0.18 -3.58 -0.14
N VAL A 233 1.28 -2.83 -0.10
CA VAL A 233 1.42 -1.72 0.86
C VAL A 233 0.31 -0.70 0.65
N ALA A 234 -0.35 -0.31 1.74
CA ALA A 234 -1.46 0.63 1.71
C ALA A 234 -1.03 2.01 1.18
N ALA A 235 -1.96 2.72 0.56
CA ALA A 235 -1.82 4.17 0.36
C ALA A 235 -1.54 4.86 1.70
N TYR A 236 -0.61 5.81 1.69
CA TYR A 236 -0.11 6.57 2.85
C TYR A 236 0.63 5.76 3.93
N SER A 237 0.79 4.44 3.79
CA SER A 237 1.67 3.67 4.68
C SER A 237 3.12 4.09 4.47
N THR A 238 3.85 4.21 5.58
CA THR A 238 5.31 4.30 5.56
C THR A 238 5.95 3.02 5.03
N ARG A 239 7.22 3.13 4.63
CA ARG A 239 8.09 2.02 4.22
C ARG A 239 9.28 1.93 5.17
N ALA A 240 9.62 0.72 5.58
CA ALA A 240 10.74 0.43 6.47
C ALA A 240 12.09 0.50 5.73
N ARG A 241 12.43 1.69 5.26
CA ARG A 241 13.62 2.01 4.46
C ARG A 241 14.22 3.34 4.91
N PRO A 242 15.53 3.59 4.67
CA PRO A 242 16.11 4.91 4.85
C PRO A 242 15.30 5.99 4.13
N GLY A 243 15.21 7.18 4.73
CA GLY A 243 14.42 8.32 4.27
C GLY A 243 12.96 8.32 4.72
N ALA A 244 12.51 7.31 5.47
CA ALA A 244 11.10 7.11 5.86
C ALA A 244 10.09 7.33 4.70
N PRO A 245 10.27 6.67 3.54
CA PRO A 245 9.42 6.94 2.39
C PRO A 245 8.00 6.44 2.62
N VAL A 246 7.06 7.04 1.89
CA VAL A 246 5.62 6.78 1.97
C VAL A 246 5.14 6.23 0.63
N SER A 247 4.23 5.26 0.66
CA SER A 247 3.50 4.87 -0.55
C SER A 247 2.43 5.92 -0.86
N MET A 248 2.77 6.90 -1.69
CA MET A 248 2.01 8.15 -1.82
C MET A 248 1.10 8.14 -3.06
N PRO A 249 -0.23 8.25 -2.89
CA PRO A 249 -1.17 8.58 -3.96
C PRO A 249 -0.83 9.87 -4.72
N LEU A 250 -0.98 9.84 -6.04
CA LEU A 250 -0.65 10.95 -6.93
C LEU A 250 -1.72 11.15 -8.00
N ASP A 251 -1.83 12.38 -8.49
CA ASP A 251 -2.52 12.65 -9.75
C ASP A 251 -1.64 12.12 -10.91
N TRP A 252 -2.26 11.75 -12.03
CA TRP A 252 -1.49 11.30 -13.19
C TRP A 252 -0.65 12.44 -13.80
N GLU A 253 -1.17 13.66 -13.78
CA GLU A 253 -0.56 14.84 -14.41
C GLU A 253 0.75 15.26 -13.73
N GLU A 254 0.92 14.96 -12.44
CA GLU A 254 2.14 15.31 -11.69
C GLU A 254 3.22 14.24 -11.74
N LEU A 255 2.91 13.03 -12.23
CA LEU A 255 3.80 11.88 -12.16
C LEU A 255 5.13 12.13 -12.90
N SER A 256 5.11 12.89 -14.01
CA SER A 256 6.30 13.27 -14.78
C SER A 256 7.28 14.16 -14.00
N GLY A 257 6.79 14.90 -13.00
CA GLY A 257 7.60 15.75 -12.12
C GLY A 257 8.12 15.04 -10.87
N VAL A 258 7.75 13.79 -10.62
CA VAL A 258 8.18 13.02 -9.45
C VAL A 258 9.61 12.52 -9.66
N SER A 259 10.53 12.88 -8.76
CA SER A 259 11.96 12.57 -8.88
C SER A 259 12.32 11.10 -8.69
N GLY A 260 11.43 10.30 -8.08
CA GLY A 260 11.69 8.88 -7.85
C GLY A 260 10.64 8.20 -6.96
N PRO A 261 10.77 6.89 -6.73
CA PRO A 261 9.79 6.10 -5.99
C PRO A 261 9.74 6.43 -4.48
N ALA A 262 10.77 7.10 -3.96
CA ALA A 262 10.90 7.51 -2.55
C ALA A 262 10.86 9.05 -2.38
N ALA A 263 10.34 9.79 -3.37
CA ALA A 263 10.25 11.26 -3.33
C ALA A 263 9.37 11.80 -2.18
N PHE A 264 8.44 10.97 -1.70
CA PHE A 264 7.50 11.31 -0.64
C PHE A 264 7.89 10.58 0.64
N THR A 265 7.97 11.32 1.73
CA THR A 265 8.45 10.82 3.03
C THR A 265 7.51 11.26 4.14
N LEU A 266 7.64 10.61 5.29
CA LEU A 266 6.91 10.97 6.50
C LEU A 266 7.03 12.47 6.82
N ALA A 267 8.18 13.08 6.54
CA ALA A 267 8.45 14.49 6.82
C ALA A 267 7.74 15.47 5.87
N ASN A 268 7.54 15.13 4.59
CA ASN A 268 7.03 16.07 3.59
C ASN A 268 5.55 15.85 3.20
N VAL A 269 5.02 14.65 3.43
CA VAL A 269 3.65 14.30 3.04
C VAL A 269 2.57 15.12 3.78
N PRO A 270 2.64 15.37 5.10
CA PRO A 270 1.63 16.17 5.79
C PRO A 270 1.45 17.57 5.20
N GLN A 271 2.56 18.32 5.04
CA GLN A 271 2.54 19.67 4.46
C GLN A 271 2.00 19.66 3.02
N ARG A 272 2.38 18.65 2.24
CA ARG A 272 1.85 18.45 0.89
C ARG A 272 0.33 18.27 0.89
N LEU A 273 -0.21 17.44 1.77
CA LEU A 273 -1.66 17.18 1.82
C LEU A 273 -2.46 18.39 2.33
N GLU A 274 -1.89 19.22 3.20
CA GLU A 274 -2.52 20.46 3.67
C GLU A 274 -2.61 21.55 2.61
N THR A 275 -1.64 21.60 1.70
CA THR A 275 -1.52 22.64 0.66
C THR A 275 -2.30 22.30 -0.62
N ARG A 276 -2.82 21.08 -0.72
CA ARG A 276 -3.56 20.62 -1.90
C ARG A 276 -5.05 20.91 -1.77
N PRO A 277 -5.72 21.29 -2.88
CA PRO A 277 -7.16 21.51 -2.87
C PRO A 277 -7.95 20.19 -2.81
N LYS A 278 -7.38 19.10 -3.34
CA LYS A 278 -8.01 17.78 -3.40
C LYS A 278 -7.01 16.66 -3.12
N ASP A 279 -7.53 15.57 -2.54
CA ASP A 279 -6.87 14.29 -2.50
C ASP A 279 -6.81 13.68 -3.91
N PRO A 280 -5.63 13.29 -4.44
CA PRO A 280 -5.54 12.58 -5.71
C PRO A 280 -6.41 11.33 -5.81
N TRP A 281 -6.66 10.65 -4.69
CA TRP A 281 -7.50 9.45 -4.65
C TRP A 281 -8.87 9.71 -4.01
N GLY A 282 -9.31 10.97 -3.91
CA GLY A 282 -10.58 11.33 -3.27
C GLY A 282 -11.81 10.63 -3.88
N ASP A 283 -11.76 10.33 -5.18
CA ASP A 283 -12.83 9.65 -5.92
C ASP A 283 -12.56 8.14 -6.16
N PHE A 284 -11.54 7.56 -5.52
CA PHE A 284 -11.09 6.18 -5.78
C PHE A 284 -12.24 5.17 -5.71
N PHE A 285 -12.89 5.03 -4.56
CA PHE A 285 -14.00 4.07 -4.42
C PHE A 285 -15.28 4.51 -5.16
N ALA A 286 -15.45 5.80 -5.45
CA ALA A 286 -16.58 6.30 -6.22
C ALA A 286 -16.48 5.91 -7.71
N ALA A 287 -15.26 5.73 -8.22
CA ALA A 287 -14.99 5.27 -9.59
C ALA A 287 -15.08 3.73 -9.75
N ALA A 288 -15.47 3.00 -8.71
CA ALA A 288 -15.55 1.54 -8.72
C ALA A 288 -16.63 1.03 -9.68
N VAL A 289 -16.23 0.18 -10.63
CA VAL A 289 -17.12 -0.54 -11.55
C VAL A 289 -16.89 -2.05 -11.41
N PRO A 290 -17.86 -2.91 -11.74
CA PRO A 290 -17.61 -4.35 -11.73
C PRO A 290 -16.60 -4.73 -12.81
N LEU A 291 -15.80 -5.76 -12.53
CA LEU A 291 -15.00 -6.41 -13.57
C LEU A 291 -15.93 -7.27 -14.43
N GLU A 292 -16.02 -6.96 -15.72
CA GLU A 292 -16.79 -7.69 -16.73
C GLU A 292 -16.04 -8.92 -17.27
#